data_AF-A0A0G1ZNN7-F1
#
_entry.id   AF-A0A0G1ZNN7-F1
#
_cell.length_a   1.000
_cell.length_b   1.000
_cell.length_c   1.000
_cell.angle_alpha   90.00
_cell.angle_beta   90.00
_cell.angle_gamma   90.00
#
_symmetry.space_group_name_H-M   'P 1'
#
loop_
_entity.id
_entity.type
_entity.pdbx_description
1 polymer ?
#
loop_
_entity_poly.entity_id
_entity_poly.type
_entity_poly.pdbx_seq_one_letter_code
_entity_poly.pdbx_strand_id
1 'polypeptide(L)'
;MKKRILVLDAFTNGHEAVLAFIQRQGWAETDCEIVFCGTHPNVFKHLTEGPAYAVVPIRNSIAGEVTEVTKHLALFRETGYDLRERDRLDLQINTSVKQPAVEVMLESKAQIVGLHPMFRPEMPFDGQTVVACPARLTAPDWKTWVVNMLTATRAQIKWSTPAEHDGYMTTVQVIPHLGNLTSALLITEAGVSVSESLAFTSPFYRVMFSLMGRLVSQSPDLYTSIVMENPETLTMLERRIAIEQRLVQMIRDKDQAAFEELFAQANVHFGPDVTKEANELFMRILGVLSTLYGKNSVTLEFSKAQSRPGLLERISRVFSERQINLTGINSVALDGQRLQFTISFEQSRTSDGVHRALEEIEEWSDPRVKVLN
;
A
#
# COMPACT_ATOMS: atom_id res chain seq x y z
N MET A 1 39.82 6.92 -0.06
CA MET A 1 38.95 6.33 -1.09
C MET A 1 37.52 6.80 -0.84
N LYS A 2 36.83 7.33 -1.84
CA LYS A 2 35.40 7.66 -1.70
C LYS A 2 34.60 6.38 -1.52
N LYS A 3 33.57 6.40 -0.67
CA LYS A 3 32.65 5.28 -0.47
C LYS A 3 31.66 5.30 -1.64
N ARG A 4 31.80 4.37 -2.59
CA ARG A 4 30.90 4.28 -3.75
C ARG A 4 29.65 3.48 -3.37
N ILE A 5 28.47 4.08 -3.54
CA ILE A 5 27.17 3.43 -3.27
C ILE A 5 26.48 3.23 -4.63
N LEU A 6 26.31 1.97 -5.02
CA LEU A 6 25.61 1.60 -6.25
C LEU A 6 24.13 1.38 -5.95
N VAL A 7 23.27 2.16 -6.59
CA VAL A 7 21.82 2.11 -6.48
C VAL A 7 21.29 1.63 -7.81
N LEU A 8 20.93 0.35 -7.92
CA LEU A 8 20.20 -0.16 -9.07
C LEU A 8 18.75 0.30 -8.94
N ASP A 9 18.33 1.15 -9.86
CA ASP A 9 17.13 1.97 -9.75
C ASP A 9 15.86 1.17 -10.08
N ALA A 10 14.92 1.14 -9.14
CA ALA A 10 13.51 0.84 -9.42
C ALA A 10 12.54 1.67 -8.57
N PHE A 11 13.02 2.70 -7.87
CA PHE A 11 12.18 3.58 -7.07
C PHE A 11 12.48 5.03 -7.40
N THR A 12 11.43 5.77 -7.71
CA THR A 12 11.44 7.22 -7.90
C THR A 12 11.99 8.01 -6.71
N ASN A 13 12.24 7.37 -5.55
CA ASN A 13 12.78 7.99 -4.33
C ASN A 13 14.08 7.32 -3.80
N GLY A 14 14.73 6.43 -4.57
CA GLY A 14 15.96 5.75 -4.13
C GLY A 14 17.11 6.70 -3.74
N HIS A 15 17.09 7.91 -4.32
CA HIS A 15 18.06 8.97 -4.01
C HIS A 15 17.93 9.50 -2.58
N GLU A 16 16.71 9.74 -2.11
CA GLU A 16 16.46 10.33 -0.79
C GLU A 16 16.83 9.36 0.34
N ALA A 17 16.55 8.06 0.15
CA ALA A 17 16.93 7.02 1.11
C ALA A 17 18.45 6.91 1.30
N VAL A 18 19.21 7.04 0.20
CA VAL A 18 20.68 7.00 0.25
C VAL A 18 21.27 8.27 0.85
N LEU A 19 20.72 9.45 0.55
CA LEU A 19 21.16 10.71 1.18
C LEU A 19 20.89 10.69 2.69
N ALA A 20 19.71 10.22 3.11
CA ALA A 20 19.38 10.06 4.53
C ALA A 20 20.32 9.08 5.26
N PHE A 21 20.73 8.01 4.57
CA PHE A 21 21.71 7.06 5.10
C PHE A 21 23.09 7.71 5.27
N ILE A 22 23.61 8.42 4.24
CA ILE A 22 24.91 9.10 4.27
C ILE A 22 25.00 10.09 5.44
N GLN A 23 23.99 10.95 5.58
CA GLN A 23 23.94 11.95 6.65
C GLN A 23 23.94 11.31 8.05
N ARG A 24 23.21 10.20 8.23
CA ARG A 24 23.16 9.49 9.52
C ARG A 24 24.42 8.72 9.88
N GLN A 25 25.18 8.25 8.89
CA GLN A 25 26.49 7.63 9.15
C GLN A 25 27.59 8.66 9.47
N GLY A 26 27.25 9.96 9.49
CA GLY A 26 28.21 11.04 9.67
C GLY A 26 29.21 11.13 8.53
N TRP A 27 28.86 10.59 7.35
CA TRP A 27 29.72 10.67 6.18
C TRP A 27 29.48 12.01 5.50
N ALA A 28 30.54 12.71 5.13
CA ALA A 28 30.40 13.86 4.26
C ALA A 28 29.89 13.36 2.90
N GLU A 29 28.86 14.00 2.35
CA GLU A 29 28.33 13.67 1.02
C GLU A 29 29.44 13.74 -0.04
N THR A 30 30.43 14.62 0.14
CA THR A 30 31.62 14.75 -0.71
C THR A 30 32.51 13.51 -0.72
N ASP A 31 32.47 12.70 0.34
CA ASP A 31 33.24 11.47 0.52
C ASP A 31 32.52 10.24 -0.04
N CYS A 32 31.28 10.41 -0.51
CA CYS A 32 30.45 9.37 -1.09
C CYS A 32 30.30 9.62 -2.60
N GLU A 33 30.20 8.54 -3.38
CA GLU A 33 29.88 8.61 -4.80
C GLU A 33 28.65 7.73 -5.02
N ILE A 34 27.50 8.38 -5.26
CA ILE A 34 26.21 7.70 -5.47
C ILE A 34 26.04 7.47 -6.97
N VAL A 35 25.96 6.21 -7.38
CA VAL A 35 25.78 5.83 -8.78
C VAL A 35 24.41 5.19 -8.95
N PHE A 36 23.53 5.85 -9.71
CA PHE A 36 22.23 5.29 -10.09
C PHE A 36 22.38 4.46 -11.36
N CYS A 37 22.07 3.18 -11.27
CA CYS A 37 22.07 2.26 -12.38
C CYS A 37 20.63 2.01 -12.85
N GLY A 38 20.24 2.69 -13.91
CA GLY A 38 19.28 2.12 -14.87
C GLY A 38 19.96 1.08 -15.75
N THR A 39 19.20 0.37 -16.59
CA THR A 39 19.67 -0.71 -17.48
C THR A 39 20.62 -0.26 -18.62
N HIS A 40 21.17 0.97 -18.58
CA HIS A 40 21.89 1.57 -19.71
C HIS A 40 23.42 1.27 -19.71
N PRO A 41 23.99 0.76 -20.82
CA PRO A 41 25.41 0.33 -20.92
C PRO A 41 26.48 1.40 -20.61
N ASN A 42 26.19 2.68 -20.86
CA ASN A 42 27.15 3.77 -20.62
C ASN A 42 27.37 4.11 -19.13
N VAL A 43 26.50 3.65 -18.22
CA VAL A 43 26.64 3.90 -16.77
C VAL A 43 27.77 3.06 -16.17
N PHE A 44 28.09 1.91 -16.78
CA PHE A 44 29.08 0.95 -16.27
C PHE A 44 30.54 1.36 -16.45
N LYS A 45 30.84 2.42 -17.21
CA LYS A 45 32.22 2.90 -17.47
C LYS A 45 32.87 3.67 -16.31
N HIS A 46 32.11 4.02 -15.27
CA HIS A 46 32.59 4.84 -14.14
C HIS A 46 32.93 4.02 -12.86
N LEU A 47 32.88 2.68 -12.93
CA LEU A 47 33.07 1.79 -11.77
C LEU A 47 34.52 1.30 -11.71
N THR A 48 35.34 1.95 -10.89
CA THR A 48 36.80 1.75 -10.84
C THR A 48 37.45 1.64 -9.45
N GLU A 49 36.79 1.89 -8.30
CA GLU A 49 37.33 1.50 -6.96
C GLU A 49 36.30 1.57 -5.78
N GLY A 50 36.14 0.53 -4.94
CA GLY A 50 35.23 0.46 -3.74
C GLY A 50 34.41 -0.85 -3.53
N PRO A 51 33.78 -1.14 -2.37
CA PRO A 51 32.82 -2.25 -2.28
C PRO A 51 31.60 -1.95 -3.15
N ALA A 52 31.14 -2.89 -3.97
CA ALA A 52 30.01 -2.69 -4.88
C ALA A 52 28.74 -3.40 -4.37
N TYR A 53 27.59 -2.74 -4.55
CA TYR A 53 26.27 -3.09 -4.03
C TYR A 53 25.38 -3.46 -5.22
N ALA A 54 24.52 -4.49 -5.16
CA ALA A 54 23.60 -4.76 -6.27
C ALA A 54 22.17 -4.98 -5.77
N VAL A 55 21.35 -3.93 -5.80
CA VAL A 55 19.89 -4.07 -5.63
C VAL A 55 19.31 -4.70 -6.90
N VAL A 56 18.91 -5.97 -6.89
CA VAL A 56 18.30 -6.58 -8.09
C VAL A 56 16.79 -6.40 -8.00
N PRO A 57 16.18 -5.46 -8.74
CA PRO A 57 14.74 -5.45 -8.86
C PRO A 57 14.34 -6.69 -9.67
N ILE A 58 13.70 -7.65 -9.02
CA ILE A 58 13.04 -8.76 -9.71
C ILE A 58 11.62 -8.29 -10.01
N ARG A 59 11.32 -7.97 -11.26
CA ARG A 59 9.95 -7.83 -11.76
C ARG A 59 9.44 -9.22 -12.09
N ASN A 60 8.49 -9.70 -11.29
CA ASN A 60 7.58 -10.82 -11.54
C ASN A 60 8.15 -12.12 -12.17
N SER A 61 7.94 -13.22 -11.44
CA SER A 61 8.07 -14.62 -11.84
C SER A 61 9.49 -15.11 -12.24
N ILE A 62 10.04 -15.92 -11.33
CA ILE A 62 10.87 -17.11 -11.55
C ILE A 62 11.85 -17.05 -12.74
N ALA A 63 13.14 -16.99 -12.38
CA ALA A 63 14.32 -17.34 -13.17
C ALA A 63 14.80 -16.39 -14.30
N GLY A 64 13.99 -15.47 -14.83
CA GLY A 64 14.37 -14.67 -16.01
C GLY A 64 15.35 -13.49 -15.76
N GLU A 65 15.07 -12.61 -14.79
CA GLU A 65 15.80 -11.34 -14.64
C GLU A 65 17.07 -11.44 -13.78
N VAL A 66 17.15 -12.41 -12.84
CA VAL A 66 18.35 -12.61 -12.01
C VAL A 66 19.56 -12.98 -12.87
N THR A 67 19.33 -13.61 -14.03
CA THR A 67 20.37 -13.98 -14.99
C THR A 67 21.00 -12.78 -15.72
N GLU A 68 20.29 -11.64 -15.84
CA GLU A 68 20.81 -10.48 -16.58
C GLU A 68 21.84 -9.68 -15.76
N VAL A 69 21.59 -9.48 -14.46
CA VAL A 69 22.55 -8.79 -13.57
C VAL A 69 23.84 -9.61 -13.41
N THR A 70 23.75 -10.94 -13.35
CA THR A 70 24.91 -11.84 -13.25
C THR A 70 25.73 -11.89 -14.56
N LYS A 71 25.08 -11.81 -15.74
CA LYS A 71 25.79 -11.72 -17.04
C LYS A 71 26.67 -10.46 -17.14
N HIS A 72 26.26 -9.34 -16.54
CA HIS A 72 27.06 -8.11 -16.55
C HIS A 72 28.28 -8.15 -15.62
N LEU A 73 28.35 -9.06 -14.63
CA LEU A 73 29.51 -9.19 -13.73
C LEU A 73 30.78 -9.68 -14.43
N ALA A 74 30.66 -10.44 -15.53
CA ALA A 74 31.81 -10.83 -16.35
C ALA A 74 32.54 -9.59 -16.92
N LEU A 75 31.78 -8.54 -17.26
CA LEU A 75 32.29 -7.27 -17.79
C LEU A 75 33.12 -6.49 -16.75
N PHE A 76 32.81 -6.62 -15.45
CA PHE A 76 33.55 -5.95 -14.37
C PHE A 76 34.93 -6.56 -14.10
N ARG A 77 35.10 -7.85 -14.38
CA ARG A 77 36.41 -8.51 -14.25
C ARG A 77 37.40 -8.00 -15.30
N GLU A 78 36.90 -7.65 -16.48
CA GLU A 78 37.69 -7.07 -17.58
C GLU A 78 38.16 -5.63 -17.28
N THR A 79 37.50 -4.91 -16.36
CA THR A 79 37.86 -3.54 -15.95
C THR A 79 38.74 -3.48 -14.69
N GLY A 80 39.21 -4.62 -14.18
CA GLY A 80 40.14 -4.70 -13.04
C GLY A 80 39.49 -4.77 -11.66
N TYR A 81 38.18 -5.02 -11.58
CA TYR A 81 37.44 -5.11 -10.31
C TYR A 81 37.26 -6.57 -9.85
N ASP A 82 37.85 -6.96 -8.72
CA ASP A 82 37.62 -8.29 -8.09
C ASP A 82 36.40 -8.25 -7.16
N LEU A 83 35.22 -7.89 -7.70
CA LEU A 83 33.97 -8.07 -6.95
C LEU A 83 33.58 -9.55 -7.01
N ARG A 84 33.68 -10.25 -5.88
CA ARG A 84 33.19 -11.62 -5.78
C ARG A 84 31.71 -11.58 -5.42
N GLU A 85 30.96 -12.51 -5.98
CA GLU A 85 29.53 -12.65 -5.75
C GLU A 85 29.15 -12.71 -4.27
N ARG A 86 30.02 -13.27 -3.42
CA ARG A 86 29.83 -13.33 -1.95
C ARG A 86 29.91 -11.99 -1.22
N ASP A 87 30.54 -11.00 -1.84
CA ASP A 87 30.74 -9.67 -1.27
C ASP A 87 29.56 -8.73 -1.62
N ARG A 88 28.61 -9.19 -2.43
CA ARG A 88 27.41 -8.48 -2.89
C ARG A 88 26.25 -8.62 -1.89
N LEU A 89 25.37 -7.62 -1.82
CA LEU A 89 24.05 -7.68 -1.18
C LEU A 89 22.96 -7.49 -2.24
N ASP A 90 22.06 -8.46 -2.33
CA ASP A 90 20.87 -8.47 -3.17
C ASP A 90 19.63 -8.15 -2.33
N LEU A 91 18.96 -7.07 -2.71
CA LEU A 91 17.68 -6.65 -2.13
C LEU A 91 16.56 -6.89 -3.12
N GLN A 92 15.61 -7.74 -2.75
CA GLN A 92 14.36 -7.89 -3.47
C GLN A 92 13.32 -7.00 -2.80
N ILE A 93 12.59 -6.17 -3.55
CA ILE A 93 11.66 -5.19 -2.95
C ILE A 93 10.35 -5.00 -3.75
N ASN A 94 10.33 -5.42 -5.01
CA ASN A 94 9.18 -5.24 -5.94
C ASN A 94 8.37 -6.52 -6.17
N THR A 95 8.41 -7.45 -5.22
CA THR A 95 7.64 -8.68 -5.27
C THR A 95 6.76 -8.73 -4.04
N SER A 96 5.52 -9.18 -4.18
CA SER A 96 4.63 -9.37 -3.04
C SER A 96 4.73 -10.78 -2.44
N VAL A 97 5.35 -11.72 -3.14
CA VAL A 97 5.67 -13.09 -2.69
C VAL A 97 7.18 -13.21 -2.47
N LYS A 98 7.63 -13.86 -1.39
CA LYS A 98 9.06 -13.91 -1.01
C LYS A 98 9.69 -15.25 -1.32
N GLN A 99 9.14 -16.35 -0.81
CA GLN A 99 9.79 -17.65 -0.77
C GLN A 99 10.33 -18.11 -2.14
N PRO A 100 9.51 -18.32 -3.19
CA PRO A 100 10.00 -18.82 -4.47
C PRO A 100 11.05 -17.92 -5.11
N ALA A 101 10.88 -16.60 -4.98
CA ALA A 101 11.79 -15.66 -5.60
C ALA A 101 13.11 -15.52 -4.81
N VAL A 102 13.08 -15.62 -3.48
CA VAL A 102 14.26 -15.70 -2.63
C VAL A 102 15.02 -17.01 -2.84
N GLU A 103 14.33 -18.13 -3.04
CA GLU A 103 14.94 -19.43 -3.37
C GLU A 103 15.79 -19.35 -4.64
N VAL A 104 15.29 -18.68 -5.68
CA VAL A 104 16.07 -18.42 -6.90
C VAL A 104 17.28 -17.53 -6.61
N MET A 105 17.13 -16.47 -5.80
CA MET A 105 18.26 -15.60 -5.45
C MET A 105 19.36 -16.36 -4.69
N LEU A 106 18.98 -17.34 -3.86
CA LEU A 106 19.90 -18.14 -3.04
C LEU A 106 20.85 -19.03 -3.87
N GLU A 107 20.58 -19.25 -5.16
CA GLU A 107 21.51 -19.89 -6.10
C GLU A 107 22.83 -19.12 -6.26
N SER A 108 22.78 -17.80 -6.04
CA SER A 108 23.98 -16.94 -6.00
C SER A 108 24.82 -17.20 -4.74
N LYS A 109 25.95 -16.50 -4.60
CA LYS A 109 26.72 -16.44 -3.34
C LYS A 109 26.48 -15.16 -2.52
N ALA A 110 25.65 -14.24 -3.01
CA ALA A 110 25.44 -12.92 -2.43
C ALA A 110 24.68 -12.96 -1.10
N GLN A 111 24.83 -11.93 -0.26
CA GLN A 111 23.87 -11.69 0.81
C GLN A 111 22.50 -11.38 0.20
N ILE A 112 21.41 -11.86 0.80
CA ILE A 112 20.04 -11.75 0.26
C ILE A 112 19.10 -11.32 1.36
N VAL A 113 18.34 -10.26 1.08
CA VAL A 113 17.21 -9.81 1.90
C VAL A 113 16.02 -9.52 0.99
N GLY A 114 14.90 -10.18 1.25
CA GLY A 114 13.60 -9.82 0.67
C GLY A 114 12.92 -8.75 1.51
N LEU A 115 12.32 -7.76 0.86
CA LEU A 115 11.56 -6.67 1.45
C LEU A 115 10.18 -6.65 0.81
N HIS A 116 9.17 -6.38 1.62
CA HIS A 116 7.81 -6.13 1.13
C HIS A 116 7.25 -4.90 1.85
N PRO A 117 7.30 -3.72 1.20
CA PRO A 117 6.55 -2.56 1.63
C PRO A 117 5.05 -2.87 1.53
N MET A 118 4.32 -2.84 2.65
CA MET A 118 2.88 -3.18 2.70
C MET A 118 1.97 -2.03 2.23
N PHE A 119 2.50 -1.18 1.34
CA PHE A 119 1.88 0.05 0.89
C PHE A 119 2.24 0.29 -0.57
N ARG A 120 1.55 1.23 -1.20
CA ARG A 120 1.76 1.51 -2.63
C ARG A 120 3.07 2.26 -2.87
N PRO A 121 3.72 2.10 -4.04
CA PRO A 121 5.00 2.75 -4.34
C PRO A 121 5.01 4.27 -4.17
N GLU A 122 3.86 4.95 -4.29
CA GLU A 122 3.76 6.41 -4.18
C GLU A 122 3.75 6.91 -2.72
N MET A 123 3.56 6.02 -1.74
CA MET A 123 3.49 6.40 -0.33
C MET A 123 4.88 6.47 0.31
N PRO A 124 5.14 7.46 1.20
CA PRO A 124 6.38 7.50 1.95
C PRO A 124 6.45 6.33 2.95
N PHE A 125 7.68 5.92 3.28
CA PHE A 125 7.93 4.82 4.22
C PHE A 125 7.58 5.13 5.68
N ASP A 126 7.62 6.41 6.09
CA ASP A 126 7.45 6.81 7.51
C ASP A 126 6.12 6.32 8.08
N GLY A 127 6.20 5.59 9.20
CA GLY A 127 5.05 5.01 9.88
C GLY A 127 4.38 3.83 9.17
N GLN A 128 4.78 3.48 7.95
CA GLN A 128 4.23 2.35 7.20
C GLN A 128 4.90 1.02 7.58
N THR A 129 4.22 -0.10 7.38
CA THR A 129 4.81 -1.42 7.63
C THR A 129 5.68 -1.88 6.45
N VAL A 130 6.88 -2.37 6.75
CA VAL A 130 7.74 -3.09 5.79
C VAL A 130 8.09 -4.44 6.40
N VAL A 131 7.82 -5.53 5.68
CA VAL A 131 8.27 -6.86 6.09
C VAL A 131 9.66 -7.12 5.53
N ALA A 132 10.61 -7.46 6.39
CA ALA A 132 11.99 -7.75 6.02
C ALA A 132 12.31 -9.24 6.27
N CYS A 133 12.75 -9.90 5.20
CA CYS A 133 13.02 -11.33 5.12
C CYS A 133 14.49 -11.58 4.77
N PRO A 134 15.42 -11.48 5.74
CA PRO A 134 16.81 -11.84 5.52
C PRO A 134 16.93 -13.34 5.28
N ALA A 135 17.36 -13.73 4.08
CA ALA A 135 17.51 -15.14 3.69
C ALA A 135 18.96 -15.63 3.84
N ARG A 136 19.91 -14.76 3.47
CA ARG A 136 21.34 -14.97 3.73
C ARG A 136 21.96 -13.62 4.07
N LEU A 137 22.16 -13.34 5.36
CA LEU A 137 22.74 -12.08 5.82
C LEU A 137 23.77 -12.35 6.92
N THR A 138 24.86 -13.00 6.52
CA THR A 138 25.93 -13.50 7.40
C THR A 138 27.10 -12.53 7.55
N ALA A 139 27.33 -11.63 6.59
CA ALA A 139 28.41 -10.65 6.70
C ALA A 139 28.03 -9.53 7.70
N PRO A 140 28.87 -9.26 8.72
CA PRO A 140 28.55 -8.26 9.76
C PRO A 140 28.30 -6.85 9.24
N ASP A 141 29.08 -6.41 8.25
CA ASP A 141 28.94 -5.09 7.64
C ASP A 141 27.59 -4.97 6.92
N TRP A 142 27.18 -6.03 6.21
CA TRP A 142 25.88 -6.06 5.53
C TRP A 142 24.71 -6.08 6.49
N LYS A 143 24.83 -6.82 7.60
CA LYS A 143 23.80 -6.80 8.65
C LYS A 143 23.62 -5.40 9.25
N THR A 144 24.72 -4.75 9.60
CA THR A 144 24.71 -3.38 10.15
C THR A 144 24.11 -2.40 9.15
N TRP A 145 24.50 -2.51 7.88
CA TRP A 145 24.00 -1.65 6.82
C TRP A 145 22.48 -1.80 6.62
N VAL A 146 21.95 -3.02 6.51
CA VAL A 146 20.51 -3.27 6.31
C VAL A 146 19.68 -2.70 7.46
N VAL A 147 20.12 -2.92 8.70
CA VAL A 147 19.42 -2.38 9.89
C VAL A 147 19.41 -0.85 9.87
N ASN A 148 20.55 -0.22 9.55
CA ASN A 148 20.65 1.24 9.48
C ASN A 148 19.79 1.82 8.36
N MET A 149 19.77 1.19 7.19
CA MET A 149 18.92 1.59 6.05
C MET A 149 17.45 1.49 6.41
N LEU A 150 16.98 0.36 6.94
CA LEU A 150 15.58 0.19 7.32
C LEU A 150 15.16 1.17 8.44
N THR A 151 16.04 1.43 9.41
CA THR A 151 15.82 2.44 10.46
C THR A 151 15.77 3.87 9.90
N ALA A 152 16.51 4.14 8.82
CA ALA A 152 16.48 5.43 8.13
C ALA A 152 15.10 5.76 7.56
N THR A 153 14.36 4.73 7.10
CA THR A 153 13.04 4.89 6.50
C THR A 153 11.94 5.31 7.50
N ARG A 154 12.17 5.12 8.82
CA ARG A 154 11.16 5.28 9.88
C ARG A 154 9.91 4.41 9.69
N ALA A 155 9.99 3.40 8.81
CA ALA A 155 8.98 2.38 8.68
C ALA A 155 8.94 1.49 9.94
N GLN A 156 7.78 0.89 10.18
CA GLN A 156 7.59 -0.17 11.15
C GLN A 156 8.07 -1.49 10.55
N ILE A 157 9.27 -1.93 10.95
CA ILE A 157 9.89 -3.13 10.38
C ILE A 157 9.38 -4.38 11.07
N LYS A 158 8.73 -5.26 10.30
CA LYS A 158 8.40 -6.62 10.73
C LYS A 158 9.45 -7.58 10.17
N TRP A 159 10.24 -8.20 11.05
CA TRP A 159 11.18 -9.25 10.63
C TRP A 159 10.45 -10.58 10.48
N SER A 160 10.76 -11.33 9.44
CA SER A 160 10.18 -12.64 9.16
C SER A 160 11.11 -13.51 8.33
N THR A 161 10.78 -14.78 8.15
CA THR A 161 11.38 -15.61 7.10
C THR A 161 10.56 -15.50 5.81
N PRO A 162 11.12 -15.80 4.62
CA PRO A 162 10.35 -15.80 3.38
C PRO A 162 9.09 -16.69 3.44
N ALA A 163 9.20 -17.88 4.04
CA ALA A 163 8.09 -18.83 4.17
C ALA A 163 7.02 -18.33 5.15
N GLU A 164 7.41 -17.84 6.33
CA GLU A 164 6.48 -17.26 7.30
C GLU A 164 5.76 -16.03 6.72
N HIS A 165 6.49 -15.17 6.00
CA HIS A 165 5.91 -14.04 5.28
C HIS A 165 4.81 -14.50 4.31
N ASP A 166 5.11 -15.47 3.45
CA ASP A 166 4.15 -15.90 2.42
C ASP A 166 2.92 -16.59 3.03
N GLY A 167 3.08 -17.35 4.12
CA GLY A 167 1.95 -17.90 4.87
C GLY A 167 1.04 -16.82 5.48
N TYR A 168 1.61 -15.74 6.02
CA TYR A 168 0.80 -14.60 6.45
C TYR A 168 0.17 -13.85 5.27
N MET A 169 0.87 -13.70 4.15
CA MET A 169 0.31 -13.07 2.95
C MET A 169 -0.80 -13.91 2.31
N THR A 170 -0.87 -15.22 2.55
CA THR A 170 -2.05 -16.04 2.22
C THR A 170 -3.30 -15.43 2.87
N THR A 171 -3.21 -15.10 4.15
CA THR A 171 -4.33 -14.53 4.92
C THR A 171 -4.57 -13.05 4.58
N VAL A 172 -3.50 -12.26 4.48
CA VAL A 172 -3.58 -10.80 4.33
C VAL A 172 -3.90 -10.35 2.90
N GLN A 173 -3.43 -11.09 1.88
CA GLN A 173 -3.54 -10.69 0.48
C GLN A 173 -4.27 -11.73 -0.37
N VAL A 174 -3.84 -13.00 -0.37
CA VAL A 174 -4.39 -14.02 -1.29
C VAL A 174 -5.88 -14.25 -1.05
N ILE A 175 -6.29 -14.53 0.20
CA ILE A 175 -7.70 -14.76 0.53
C ILE A 175 -8.58 -13.55 0.18
N PRO A 176 -8.28 -12.30 0.61
CA PRO A 176 -9.08 -11.14 0.24
C PRO A 176 -9.12 -10.85 -1.27
N HIS A 177 -8.01 -11.00 -1.99
CA HIS A 177 -7.98 -10.77 -3.43
C HIS A 177 -8.81 -11.79 -4.19
N LEU A 178 -8.69 -13.08 -3.86
CA LEU A 178 -9.54 -14.12 -4.43
C LEU A 178 -11.01 -13.92 -4.06
N GLY A 179 -11.33 -13.53 -2.83
CA GLY A 179 -12.69 -13.25 -2.39
C GLY A 179 -13.34 -12.15 -3.25
N ASN A 180 -12.64 -11.03 -3.40
CA ASN A 180 -13.11 -9.89 -4.19
C ASN A 180 -13.19 -10.22 -5.69
N LEU A 181 -12.21 -10.95 -6.24
CA LEU A 181 -12.19 -11.33 -7.65
C LEU A 181 -13.35 -12.28 -7.97
N THR A 182 -13.55 -13.34 -7.18
CA THR A 182 -14.68 -14.26 -7.36
C THR A 182 -16.01 -13.52 -7.25
N SER A 183 -16.15 -12.59 -6.30
CA SER A 183 -17.38 -11.81 -6.15
C SER A 183 -17.65 -10.92 -7.38
N ALA A 184 -16.63 -10.26 -7.92
CA ALA A 184 -16.75 -9.47 -9.14
C ALA A 184 -17.13 -10.32 -10.37
N LEU A 185 -16.56 -11.52 -10.48
CA LEU A 185 -16.89 -12.47 -11.55
C LEU A 185 -18.32 -13.00 -11.42
N LEU A 186 -18.78 -13.33 -10.21
CA LEU A 186 -20.17 -13.75 -9.98
C LEU A 186 -21.18 -12.66 -10.37
N ILE A 187 -20.90 -11.39 -10.05
CA ILE A 187 -21.75 -10.26 -10.47
C ILE A 187 -21.77 -10.16 -12.01
N THR A 188 -20.62 -10.40 -12.65
CA THR A 188 -20.50 -10.39 -14.12
C THR A 188 -21.31 -11.52 -14.75
N GLU A 189 -21.21 -12.74 -14.22
CA GLU A 189 -21.95 -13.92 -14.68
C GLU A 189 -23.46 -13.80 -14.44
N ALA A 190 -23.88 -13.16 -13.36
CA ALA A 190 -25.29 -12.87 -13.10
C ALA A 190 -25.92 -11.91 -14.14
N GLY A 191 -25.10 -11.22 -14.95
CA GLY A 191 -25.57 -10.34 -16.02
C GLY A 191 -26.30 -9.09 -15.55
N VAL A 192 -26.14 -8.72 -14.27
CA VAL A 192 -26.80 -7.54 -13.68
C VAL A 192 -26.01 -6.27 -13.98
N SER A 193 -26.72 -5.15 -14.19
CA SER A 193 -26.07 -3.84 -14.33
C SER A 193 -25.46 -3.42 -13.00
N VAL A 194 -24.12 -3.33 -12.94
CA VAL A 194 -23.40 -2.82 -11.75
C VAL A 194 -23.83 -1.40 -11.44
N SER A 195 -23.99 -0.55 -12.47
CA SER A 195 -24.39 0.85 -12.29
C SER A 195 -25.80 0.97 -11.68
N GLU A 196 -26.75 0.15 -12.11
CA GLU A 196 -28.09 0.14 -11.53
C GLU A 196 -28.08 -0.45 -10.11
N SER A 197 -27.28 -1.50 -9.87
CA SER A 197 -27.12 -2.10 -8.55
C SER A 197 -26.67 -1.09 -7.50
N LEU A 198 -25.82 -0.13 -7.86
CA LEU A 198 -25.38 0.95 -6.97
C LEU A 198 -26.52 1.87 -6.49
N ALA A 199 -27.68 1.90 -7.16
CA ALA A 199 -28.86 2.64 -6.69
C ALA A 199 -29.52 1.97 -5.46
N PHE A 200 -29.27 0.69 -5.23
CA PHE A 200 -29.81 -0.09 -4.09
C PHE A 200 -28.85 -0.15 -2.89
N THR A 201 -27.71 0.55 -2.98
CA THR A 201 -26.64 0.45 -1.98
C THR A 201 -26.70 1.56 -0.95
N SER A 202 -26.44 1.21 0.33
CA SER A 202 -25.98 2.21 1.30
C SER A 202 -24.54 2.62 1.01
N PRO A 203 -24.03 3.73 1.58
CA PRO A 203 -22.64 4.18 1.35
C PRO A 203 -21.59 3.09 1.60
N PHE A 204 -21.80 2.22 2.59
CA PHE A 204 -20.87 1.12 2.86
C PHE A 204 -20.87 0.07 1.75
N TYR A 205 -22.02 -0.29 1.21
CA TYR A 205 -22.07 -1.20 0.06
C TYR A 205 -21.39 -0.57 -1.17
N ARG A 206 -21.43 0.75 -1.35
CA ARG A 206 -20.61 1.42 -2.39
C ARG A 206 -19.12 1.24 -2.16
N VAL A 207 -18.66 1.28 -0.91
CA VAL A 207 -17.26 0.94 -0.57
C VAL A 207 -16.94 -0.49 -0.98
N MET A 208 -17.81 -1.46 -0.67
CA MET A 208 -17.62 -2.86 -1.08
C MET A 208 -17.48 -3.00 -2.61
N PHE A 209 -18.37 -2.37 -3.38
CA PHE A 209 -18.26 -2.33 -4.85
C PHE A 209 -16.98 -1.61 -5.32
N SER A 210 -16.53 -0.58 -4.60
CA SER A 210 -15.30 0.14 -4.94
C SER A 210 -14.04 -0.70 -4.70
N LEU A 211 -14.04 -1.59 -3.68
CA LEU A 211 -12.94 -2.54 -3.45
C LEU A 211 -12.83 -3.53 -4.62
N MET A 212 -13.96 -4.06 -5.09
CA MET A 212 -14.02 -4.94 -6.27
C MET A 212 -13.65 -4.18 -7.55
N GLY A 213 -14.24 -3.02 -7.78
CA GLY A 213 -13.99 -2.18 -8.95
C GLY A 213 -12.53 -1.74 -9.06
N ARG A 214 -11.92 -1.37 -7.93
CA ARG A 214 -10.49 -1.04 -7.86
C ARG A 214 -9.61 -2.24 -8.19
N LEU A 215 -9.96 -3.44 -7.71
CA LEU A 215 -9.20 -4.65 -8.01
C LEU A 215 -9.18 -4.92 -9.52
N VAL A 216 -10.34 -4.91 -10.17
CA VAL A 216 -10.46 -5.22 -11.60
C VAL A 216 -9.96 -4.11 -12.53
N SER A 217 -9.80 -2.88 -12.02
CA SER A 217 -9.23 -1.75 -12.79
C SER A 217 -7.70 -1.70 -12.76
N GLN A 218 -7.04 -2.54 -11.99
CA GLN A 218 -5.59 -2.59 -11.88
C GLN A 218 -4.97 -3.59 -12.87
N SER A 219 -3.65 -3.53 -13.07
CA SER A 219 -2.96 -4.47 -13.95
C SER A 219 -3.11 -5.91 -13.42
N PRO A 220 -3.60 -6.86 -14.25
CA PRO A 220 -3.69 -8.27 -13.88
C PRO A 220 -2.34 -8.87 -13.45
N ASP A 221 -1.23 -8.39 -14.01
CA ASP A 221 0.11 -8.94 -13.77
C ASP A 221 0.51 -8.89 -12.29
N LEU A 222 0.10 -7.84 -11.58
CA LEU A 222 0.38 -7.68 -10.15
C LEU A 222 -0.34 -8.74 -9.31
N TYR A 223 -1.61 -9.00 -9.62
CA TYR A 223 -2.44 -9.95 -8.87
C TYR A 223 -2.15 -11.38 -9.26
N THR A 224 -1.75 -11.60 -10.51
CA THR A 224 -1.28 -12.89 -11.01
C THR A 224 -0.09 -13.37 -10.20
N SER A 225 0.93 -12.54 -9.97
CA SER A 225 2.09 -12.96 -9.17
C SER A 225 1.72 -13.22 -7.71
N ILE A 226 0.89 -12.37 -7.08
CA ILE A 226 0.45 -12.58 -5.70
C ILE A 226 -0.26 -13.93 -5.50
N VAL A 227 -1.17 -14.27 -6.41
CA VAL A 227 -2.02 -15.46 -6.26
C VAL A 227 -1.32 -16.69 -6.82
N MET A 228 -0.72 -16.63 -8.01
CA MET A 228 -0.15 -17.82 -8.65
C MET A 228 1.22 -18.22 -8.10
N GLU A 229 2.00 -17.29 -7.56
CA GLU A 229 3.34 -17.61 -7.04
C GLU A 229 3.34 -17.96 -5.54
N ASN A 230 2.29 -17.59 -4.78
CA ASN A 230 2.22 -17.95 -3.37
C ASN A 230 2.01 -19.48 -3.21
N PRO A 231 2.92 -20.21 -2.52
CA PRO A 231 2.85 -21.67 -2.41
C PRO A 231 1.57 -22.22 -1.76
N GLU A 232 0.87 -21.42 -0.94
CA GLU A 232 -0.31 -21.86 -0.21
C GLU A 232 -1.64 -21.61 -0.94
N THR A 233 -1.62 -20.90 -2.06
CA THR A 233 -2.84 -20.46 -2.76
C THR A 233 -3.76 -21.62 -3.10
N LEU A 234 -3.24 -22.71 -3.69
CA LEU A 234 -4.06 -23.83 -4.13
C LEU A 234 -4.74 -24.52 -2.93
N THR A 235 -3.98 -24.80 -1.88
CA THR A 235 -4.51 -25.36 -0.62
C THR A 235 -5.62 -24.48 -0.05
N MET A 236 -5.47 -23.16 -0.11
CA MET A 236 -6.48 -22.24 0.40
C MET A 236 -7.74 -22.17 -0.48
N LEU A 237 -7.58 -22.25 -1.80
CA LEU A 237 -8.69 -22.36 -2.74
C LEU A 237 -9.50 -23.64 -2.52
N GLU A 238 -8.85 -24.79 -2.33
CA GLU A 238 -9.53 -26.05 -2.03
C GLU A 238 -10.33 -25.96 -0.72
N ARG A 239 -9.75 -25.36 0.32
CA ARG A 239 -10.45 -25.10 1.60
C ARG A 239 -11.65 -24.19 1.41
N ARG A 240 -11.53 -23.14 0.60
CA ARG A 240 -12.63 -22.23 0.29
C ARG A 240 -13.77 -22.97 -0.41
N ILE A 241 -13.48 -23.79 -1.42
CA ILE A 241 -14.47 -24.61 -2.12
C ILE A 241 -15.20 -25.53 -1.15
N ALA A 242 -14.48 -26.20 -0.25
CA ALA A 242 -15.09 -27.07 0.76
C ALA A 242 -16.03 -26.30 1.72
N ILE A 243 -15.66 -25.08 2.11
CA ILE A 243 -16.52 -24.21 2.93
C ILE A 243 -17.78 -23.80 2.15
N GLU A 244 -17.63 -23.35 0.91
CA GLU A 244 -18.76 -22.95 0.06
C GLU A 244 -19.72 -24.13 -0.21
N GLN A 245 -19.21 -25.35 -0.42
CA GLN A 245 -20.03 -26.57 -0.53
C GLN A 245 -20.83 -26.87 0.75
N ARG A 246 -20.22 -26.68 1.93
CA ARG A 246 -20.95 -26.82 3.21
C ARG A 246 -22.07 -25.79 3.33
N LEU A 247 -21.80 -24.53 2.95
CA LEU A 247 -22.80 -23.47 2.94
C LEU A 247 -23.97 -23.79 1.99
N VAL A 248 -23.69 -24.34 0.81
CA VAL A 248 -24.72 -24.79 -0.14
C VAL A 248 -25.65 -25.83 0.51
N GLN A 249 -25.10 -26.81 1.23
CA GLN A 249 -25.91 -27.83 1.90
C GLN A 249 -26.78 -27.22 3.01
N MET A 250 -26.20 -26.38 3.88
CA MET A 250 -26.93 -25.71 4.96
C MET A 250 -28.08 -24.84 4.42
N ILE A 251 -27.85 -24.09 3.36
CA ILE A 251 -28.88 -23.23 2.73
C ILE A 251 -29.99 -24.08 2.09
N ARG A 252 -29.62 -25.18 1.43
CA ARG A 252 -30.58 -26.10 0.79
C ARG A 252 -31.51 -26.74 1.83
N ASP A 253 -30.95 -27.18 2.94
CA ASP A 253 -31.68 -27.86 4.01
C ASP A 253 -32.37 -26.87 4.96
N LYS A 254 -32.10 -25.56 4.81
CA LYS A 254 -32.50 -24.49 5.74
C LYS A 254 -32.05 -24.78 7.18
N ASP A 255 -30.88 -25.39 7.33
CA ASP A 255 -30.30 -25.74 8.63
C ASP A 255 -29.71 -24.49 9.29
N GLN A 256 -30.57 -23.77 10.00
CA GLN A 256 -30.20 -22.55 10.72
C GLN A 256 -29.18 -22.84 11.83
N ALA A 257 -29.31 -23.95 12.54
CA ALA A 257 -28.43 -24.28 13.67
C ALA A 257 -26.99 -24.51 13.20
N ALA A 258 -26.81 -25.29 12.13
CA ALA A 258 -25.48 -25.52 11.55
C ALA A 258 -24.85 -24.23 10.97
N PHE A 259 -25.67 -23.35 10.40
CA PHE A 259 -25.22 -22.05 9.91
C PHE A 259 -24.76 -21.15 11.07
N GLU A 260 -25.55 -21.04 12.15
CA GLU A 260 -25.20 -20.28 13.35
C GLU A 260 -23.94 -20.82 14.05
N GLU A 261 -23.75 -22.14 14.07
CA GLU A 261 -22.53 -22.76 14.59
C GLU A 261 -21.28 -22.34 13.81
N LEU A 262 -21.36 -22.31 12.48
CA LEU A 262 -20.25 -21.86 11.62
C LEU A 262 -19.89 -20.39 11.91
N PHE A 263 -20.89 -19.53 12.12
CA PHE A 263 -20.66 -18.14 12.55
C PHE A 263 -19.99 -18.06 13.92
N ALA A 264 -20.44 -18.86 14.89
CA ALA A 264 -19.85 -18.90 16.22
C ALA A 264 -18.39 -19.36 16.19
N GLN A 265 -18.07 -20.39 15.39
CA GLN A 265 -16.70 -20.87 15.21
C GLN A 265 -15.78 -19.78 14.65
N ALA A 266 -16.23 -19.03 13.65
CA ALA A 266 -15.49 -17.89 13.11
C ALA A 266 -15.28 -16.79 14.17
N ASN A 267 -16.33 -16.44 14.92
CA ASN A 267 -16.26 -15.42 15.97
C ASN A 267 -15.25 -15.81 17.08
N VAL A 268 -15.22 -17.08 17.49
CA VAL A 268 -14.23 -17.60 18.46
C VAL A 268 -12.81 -17.46 17.93
N HIS A 269 -12.58 -17.79 16.65
CA HIS A 269 -11.25 -17.70 16.06
C HIS A 269 -10.74 -16.26 15.92
N PHE A 270 -11.63 -15.33 15.53
CA PHE A 270 -11.29 -13.91 15.48
C PHE A 270 -11.04 -13.35 16.88
N GLY A 271 -11.80 -13.81 17.88
CA GLY A 271 -11.64 -13.40 19.27
C GLY A 271 -12.30 -12.05 19.59
N PRO A 272 -12.56 -11.79 20.89
CA PRO A 272 -13.35 -10.64 21.33
C PRO A 272 -12.67 -9.29 21.06
N ASP A 273 -11.34 -9.21 21.15
CA ASP A 273 -10.62 -7.95 20.97
C ASP A 273 -10.61 -7.51 19.50
N VAL A 274 -10.28 -8.43 18.58
CA VAL A 274 -10.28 -8.15 17.13
C VAL A 274 -11.68 -7.79 16.64
N THR A 275 -12.71 -8.50 17.09
CA THR A 275 -14.09 -8.22 16.69
C THR A 275 -14.59 -6.88 17.23
N LYS A 276 -14.22 -6.53 18.47
CA LYS A 276 -14.50 -5.20 19.03
C LYS A 276 -13.81 -4.09 18.23
N GLU A 277 -12.51 -4.23 17.97
CA GLU A 277 -11.74 -3.24 17.20
C GLU A 277 -12.29 -3.09 15.78
N ALA A 278 -12.67 -4.20 15.13
CA ALA A 278 -13.29 -4.18 13.81
C ALA A 278 -14.62 -3.41 13.81
N ASN A 279 -15.47 -3.62 14.82
CA ASN A 279 -16.73 -2.89 14.97
C ASN A 279 -16.51 -1.38 15.21
N GLU A 280 -15.57 -1.02 16.07
CA GLU A 280 -15.22 0.38 16.33
C GLU A 280 -14.69 1.07 15.07
N LEU A 281 -13.79 0.41 14.33
CA LEU A 281 -13.28 0.91 13.06
C LEU A 281 -14.39 1.05 12.02
N PHE A 282 -15.28 0.06 11.92
CA PHE A 282 -16.42 0.10 11.02
C PHE A 282 -17.34 1.30 11.31
N MET A 283 -17.64 1.56 12.58
CA MET A 283 -18.44 2.73 12.98
C MET A 283 -17.74 4.06 12.64
N ARG A 284 -16.41 4.15 12.77
CA ARG A 284 -15.64 5.33 12.34
C ARG A 284 -15.70 5.53 10.83
N ILE A 285 -15.57 4.47 10.05
CA ILE A 285 -15.71 4.51 8.59
C ILE A 285 -17.12 4.96 8.20
N LEU A 286 -18.16 4.42 8.84
CA LEU A 286 -19.54 4.89 8.62
C LEU A 286 -19.72 6.37 8.96
N GLY A 287 -19.09 6.85 10.03
CA GLY A 287 -19.07 8.28 10.38
C GLY A 287 -18.50 9.13 9.25
N VAL A 288 -17.32 8.77 8.73
CA VAL A 288 -16.69 9.47 7.59
C VAL A 288 -17.57 9.40 6.34
N LEU A 289 -18.14 8.25 6.02
CA LEU A 289 -19.04 8.09 4.87
C LEU A 289 -20.32 8.91 5.03
N SER A 290 -20.85 9.02 6.25
CA SER A 290 -21.99 9.89 6.55
C SER A 290 -21.64 11.36 6.34
N THR A 291 -20.42 11.79 6.70
CA THR A 291 -19.95 13.14 6.36
C THR A 291 -19.85 13.33 4.85
N LEU A 292 -19.28 12.37 4.13
CA LEU A 292 -19.05 12.47 2.67
C LEU A 292 -20.31 12.41 1.82
N TYR A 293 -21.29 11.56 2.19
CA TYR A 293 -22.46 11.24 1.36
C TYR A 293 -23.80 11.53 2.07
N GLY A 294 -23.76 12.10 3.27
CA GLY A 294 -24.94 12.46 4.03
C GLY A 294 -25.77 13.53 3.33
N LYS A 295 -27.08 13.49 3.55
CA LYS A 295 -28.02 14.48 2.99
C LYS A 295 -27.77 15.90 3.50
N ASN A 296 -27.21 16.01 4.71
CA ASN A 296 -26.90 17.27 5.38
C ASN A 296 -25.42 17.60 5.26
N SER A 297 -24.81 17.34 4.10
CA SER A 297 -23.40 17.60 3.85
C SER A 297 -23.21 18.53 2.65
N VAL A 298 -22.11 19.28 2.66
CA VAL A 298 -21.69 20.18 1.58
C VAL A 298 -20.19 20.10 1.40
N THR A 299 -19.73 20.24 0.16
CA THR A 299 -18.29 20.29 -0.13
C THR A 299 -17.88 21.71 -0.51
N LEU A 300 -16.91 22.26 0.21
CA LEU A 300 -16.27 23.54 -0.10
C LEU A 300 -14.97 23.24 -0.84
N GLU A 301 -14.87 23.65 -2.10
CA GLU A 301 -13.67 23.51 -2.92
C GLU A 301 -12.91 24.83 -3.02
N PHE A 302 -11.59 24.78 -2.86
CA PHE A 302 -10.70 25.93 -2.98
C PHE A 302 -9.36 25.50 -3.58
N SER A 303 -8.57 26.48 -4.05
CA SER A 303 -7.20 26.22 -4.48
C SER A 303 -6.34 25.87 -3.27
N LYS A 304 -5.53 24.81 -3.39
CA LYS A 304 -4.58 24.39 -2.34
C LYS A 304 -3.59 25.49 -1.98
N ALA A 305 -3.23 26.35 -2.95
CA ALA A 305 -2.35 27.49 -2.73
C ALA A 305 -2.96 28.55 -1.76
N GLN A 306 -4.28 28.55 -1.59
CA GLN A 306 -4.99 29.45 -0.68
C GLN A 306 -5.22 28.84 0.71
N SER A 307 -4.80 27.58 0.92
CA SER A 307 -4.88 26.93 2.23
C SER A 307 -3.84 27.49 3.18
N ARG A 308 -4.30 28.25 4.17
CA ARG A 308 -3.45 28.90 5.20
C ARG A 308 -3.99 28.63 6.61
N PRO A 309 -3.13 28.72 7.66
CA PRO A 309 -3.59 28.65 9.04
C PRO A 309 -4.78 29.59 9.31
N GLY A 310 -5.76 29.12 10.08
CA GLY A 310 -7.00 29.86 10.37
C GLY A 310 -8.12 29.71 9.33
N LEU A 311 -7.89 29.05 8.19
CA LEU A 311 -8.96 28.82 7.20
C LEU A 311 -10.13 28.04 7.79
N LEU A 312 -9.86 26.90 8.44
CA LEU A 312 -10.90 26.09 9.04
C LEU A 312 -11.64 26.83 10.17
N GLU A 313 -10.92 27.63 10.96
CA GLU A 313 -11.50 28.47 12.01
C GLU A 313 -12.46 29.52 11.43
N ARG A 314 -12.05 30.19 10.35
CA ARG A 314 -12.89 31.19 9.68
C ARG A 314 -14.16 30.53 9.12
N ILE A 315 -14.05 29.35 8.51
CA ILE A 315 -15.19 28.58 8.01
C ILE A 315 -16.10 28.18 9.16
N SER A 316 -15.56 27.57 10.23
CA SER A 316 -16.36 27.11 11.36
C SER A 316 -17.05 28.27 12.10
N ARG A 317 -16.45 29.46 12.09
CA ARG A 317 -17.02 30.67 12.69
C ARG A 317 -18.33 31.09 12.01
N VAL A 318 -18.39 31.07 10.67
CA VAL A 318 -19.62 31.41 9.92
C VAL A 318 -20.80 30.54 10.36
N PHE A 319 -20.56 29.24 10.54
CA PHE A 319 -21.57 28.30 11.01
C PHE A 319 -21.91 28.52 12.50
N SER A 320 -20.90 28.74 13.35
CA SER A 320 -21.08 28.96 14.78
C SER A 320 -21.88 30.23 15.10
N GLU A 321 -21.64 31.33 14.38
CA GLU A 321 -22.38 32.59 14.54
C GLU A 321 -23.88 32.43 14.23
N ARG A 322 -24.22 31.42 13.42
CA ARG A 322 -25.59 31.05 13.05
C ARG A 322 -26.14 29.88 13.86
N GLN A 323 -25.43 29.44 14.91
CA GLN A 323 -25.82 28.32 15.77
C GLN A 323 -26.02 27.00 14.99
N ILE A 324 -25.20 26.78 13.97
CA ILE A 324 -25.20 25.55 13.16
C ILE A 324 -24.17 24.58 13.74
N ASN A 325 -24.61 23.36 14.08
CA ASN A 325 -23.76 22.33 14.65
C ASN A 325 -23.14 21.50 13.52
N LEU A 326 -21.82 21.40 13.52
CA LEU A 326 -21.09 20.53 12.60
C LEU A 326 -21.02 19.11 13.19
N THR A 327 -21.39 18.11 12.39
CA THR A 327 -21.37 16.69 12.78
C THR A 327 -20.15 15.95 12.23
N GLY A 328 -19.43 16.55 11.28
CA GLY A 328 -18.23 15.98 10.70
C GLY A 328 -17.58 16.91 9.69
N ILE A 329 -16.27 16.79 9.57
CA ILE A 329 -15.45 17.54 8.62
C ILE A 329 -14.41 16.59 8.05
N ASN A 330 -14.33 16.50 6.73
CA ASN A 330 -13.31 15.72 6.04
C ASN A 330 -12.57 16.62 5.05
N SER A 331 -11.25 16.42 4.94
CA SER A 331 -10.37 17.19 4.07
C SER A 331 -9.70 16.27 3.05
N VAL A 332 -9.81 16.61 1.76
CA VAL A 332 -9.21 15.85 0.66
C VAL A 332 -8.46 16.78 -0.27
N ALA A 333 -7.17 16.51 -0.48
CA ALA A 333 -6.40 17.14 -1.55
C ALA A 333 -6.62 16.35 -2.85
N LEU A 334 -7.14 17.02 -3.88
CA LEU A 334 -7.35 16.45 -5.21
C LEU A 334 -6.30 17.00 -6.19
N ASP A 335 -5.70 16.09 -6.96
CA ASP A 335 -4.78 16.38 -8.08
C ASP A 335 -3.60 17.30 -7.72
N GLY A 336 -3.26 17.38 -6.43
CA GLY A 336 -2.21 18.25 -5.90
C GLY A 336 -2.53 19.75 -5.92
N GLN A 337 -3.61 20.19 -6.57
CA GLN A 337 -3.94 21.62 -6.79
C GLN A 337 -5.21 22.05 -6.08
N ARG A 338 -6.16 21.15 -5.85
CA ARG A 338 -7.45 21.46 -5.24
C ARG A 338 -7.50 20.89 -3.83
N LEU A 339 -8.17 21.61 -2.94
CA LEU A 339 -8.47 21.15 -1.59
C LEU A 339 -9.97 21.25 -1.38
N GLN A 340 -10.57 20.15 -0.92
CA GLN A 340 -11.99 20.04 -0.64
C GLN A 340 -12.21 19.77 0.83
N PHE A 341 -13.06 20.59 1.47
CA PHE A 341 -13.59 20.32 2.79
C PHE A 341 -15.05 19.89 2.66
N THR A 342 -15.36 18.64 2.98
CA THR A 342 -16.74 18.18 3.11
C THR A 342 -17.17 18.31 4.55
N ILE A 343 -18.22 19.10 4.78
CA ILE A 343 -18.74 19.44 6.10
C ILE A 343 -20.16 18.90 6.20
N SER A 344 -20.47 18.20 7.28
CA SER A 344 -21.82 17.74 7.60
C SER A 344 -22.40 18.47 8.80
N PHE A 345 -23.72 18.63 8.81
CA PHE A 345 -24.47 19.42 9.79
C PHE A 345 -25.52 18.56 10.52
N GLU A 346 -25.90 19.01 11.72
CA GLU A 346 -27.08 18.47 12.41
C GLU A 346 -28.37 18.98 11.75
N GLN A 347 -28.39 20.27 11.41
CA GLN A 347 -29.49 20.92 10.72
C GLN A 347 -29.65 20.41 9.28
N SER A 348 -30.87 20.54 8.74
CA SER A 348 -31.09 20.29 7.31
C SER A 348 -30.19 21.21 6.49
N ARG A 349 -29.55 20.65 5.47
CA ARG A 349 -28.81 21.44 4.47
C ARG A 349 -29.69 22.49 3.78
N THR A 350 -30.99 22.21 3.64
CA THR A 350 -31.95 23.13 3.02
C THR A 350 -32.50 24.18 3.98
N SER A 351 -31.98 24.25 5.21
CA SER A 351 -32.39 25.30 6.14
C SER A 351 -31.81 26.65 5.73
N ASP A 352 -32.59 27.71 5.93
CA ASP A 352 -32.18 29.08 5.61
C ASP A 352 -30.85 29.48 6.28
N GLY A 353 -30.62 28.98 7.51
CA GLY A 353 -29.37 29.24 8.24
C GLY A 353 -28.15 28.66 7.54
N VAL A 354 -28.22 27.39 7.10
CA VAL A 354 -27.15 26.74 6.36
C VAL A 354 -26.98 27.39 5.00
N HIS A 355 -28.07 27.73 4.30
CA HIS A 355 -28.00 28.37 3.00
C HIS A 355 -27.26 29.72 3.06
N ARG A 356 -27.65 30.61 3.99
CA ARG A 356 -26.98 31.91 4.17
C ARG A 356 -25.53 31.79 4.62
N ALA A 357 -25.19 30.77 5.41
CA ALA A 357 -23.81 30.51 5.79
C ALA A 357 -22.95 30.16 4.56
N LEU A 358 -23.50 29.34 3.65
CA LEU A 358 -22.80 28.95 2.43
C LEU A 358 -22.69 30.08 1.43
N GLU A 359 -23.73 30.90 1.26
CA GLU A 359 -23.69 32.11 0.44
C GLU A 359 -22.58 33.06 0.91
N GLU A 360 -22.50 33.32 2.22
CA GLU A 360 -21.43 34.16 2.78
C GLU A 360 -20.03 33.62 2.47
N ILE A 361 -19.85 32.29 2.59
CA ILE A 361 -18.56 31.64 2.30
C ILE A 361 -18.22 31.74 0.80
N GLU A 362 -19.20 31.57 -0.07
CA GLU A 362 -19.01 31.64 -1.53
C GLU A 362 -18.70 33.07 -2.01
N GLU A 363 -19.18 34.09 -1.30
CA GLU A 363 -18.88 35.51 -1.57
C GLU A 363 -17.45 35.92 -1.15
N TRP A 364 -16.68 35.06 -0.48
CA TRP A 364 -15.32 35.39 -0.11
C TRP A 364 -14.42 35.65 -1.32
N SER A 365 -13.72 36.78 -1.29
CA SER A 365 -12.72 37.13 -2.30
C SER A 365 -11.40 36.35 -2.13
N ASP A 366 -11.08 35.94 -0.90
CA ASP A 366 -9.90 35.15 -0.55
C ASP A 366 -10.11 34.34 0.76
N PRO A 367 -10.01 32.99 0.75
CA PRO A 367 -9.88 32.18 -0.45
C PRO A 367 -11.13 32.29 -1.32
N ARG A 368 -10.98 32.04 -2.63
CA ARG A 368 -12.14 31.84 -3.50
C ARG A 368 -12.67 30.45 -3.23
N VAL A 369 -13.91 30.36 -2.77
CA VAL A 369 -14.55 29.11 -2.43
C VAL A 369 -15.63 28.81 -3.45
N LYS A 370 -15.68 27.56 -3.90
CA LYS A 370 -16.77 27.03 -4.72
C LYS A 370 -17.56 26.05 -3.87
N VAL A 371 -18.86 26.29 -3.72
CA VAL A 371 -19.74 25.38 -2.99
C VAL A 371 -20.23 24.29 -3.95
N LEU A 372 -20.01 23.03 -3.58
CA LEU A 372 -20.38 21.84 -4.34
C LEU A 372 -21.46 21.05 -3.61
N ASN A 373 -22.39 20.52 -4.40
CA ASN A 373 -23.53 19.76 -3.91
C ASN A 373 -23.20 18.33 -3.54
#